data_AF-A0A662TAJ4-F1
#
_entry.id   AF-A0A662TAJ4-F1
#
_cell.length_a   1.000
_cell.length_b   1.000
_cell.length_c   1.000
_cell.angle_alpha   90.00
_cell.angle_beta   90.00
_cell.angle_gamma   90.00
#
_symmetry.space_group_name_H-M   'P 1'
#
loop_
_entity.id
_entity.type
_entity.pdbx_description
1 polymer ?
#
loop_
_entity_poly.entity_id
_entity_poly.type
_entity_poly.pdbx_seq_one_letter_code
_entity_poly.pdbx_strand_id
1 'polypeptide(L)'
;MLCNIIEILYIEEMNRENINIAWGITGSGTFLRETFEVFKRIKRDFNVRITTFLSKAAEEVVRIYGLKDALDVVSPGGYYQEVITEVNAGVSCVYSGRFTLGRYKALFIAPATSNTVAKIICGISDTVVTTIVSQAIKGAVPVYILPSDVSEETTIPCYIDRRSCIGCMECIDVCPYKAISLVESLPRINLLKCYGCRVCEEICPVNAISCFEKAKIKIRDVDRENINKLKTLDGITVIEKPSSILKIVGNIVLNRSL
;
A
#
# COMPACT_ATOMS: atom_id res chain seq x y z
N MET A 1 4.34 -49.30 -10.47
CA MET A 1 5.34 -48.39 -9.85
C MET A 1 5.26 -46.93 -10.31
N LEU A 2 4.77 -46.63 -11.52
CA LEU A 2 4.62 -45.23 -12.01
C LEU A 2 3.40 -44.48 -11.43
N CYS A 3 2.37 -45.19 -10.94
CA CYS A 3 1.14 -44.56 -10.41
C CYS A 3 1.36 -43.83 -9.07
N ASN A 4 2.25 -44.33 -8.21
CA ASN A 4 2.53 -43.71 -6.90
C ASN A 4 3.35 -42.42 -7.04
N ILE A 5 4.18 -42.27 -8.08
CA ILE A 5 5.03 -41.07 -8.24
C ILE A 5 4.17 -39.86 -8.64
N ILE A 6 3.15 -40.06 -9.49
CA ILE A 6 2.24 -38.98 -9.90
C ILE A 6 1.34 -38.57 -8.74
N GLU A 7 0.79 -39.50 -7.96
CA GLU A 7 0.02 -39.17 -6.75
C GLU A 7 0.89 -38.49 -5.68
N ILE A 8 2.14 -38.92 -5.49
CA ILE A 8 3.07 -38.27 -4.55
C ILE A 8 3.42 -36.86 -5.03
N LEU A 9 3.71 -36.65 -6.32
CA LEU A 9 3.95 -35.31 -6.88
C LEU A 9 2.72 -34.40 -6.79
N TYR A 10 1.52 -34.94 -7.01
CA TYR A 10 0.26 -34.19 -6.89
C TYR A 10 -0.05 -33.83 -5.43
N ILE A 11 0.26 -34.73 -4.48
CA ILE A 11 0.16 -34.49 -3.04
C ILE A 11 1.25 -33.52 -2.56
N GLU A 12 2.46 -33.56 -3.10
CA GLU A 12 3.55 -32.62 -2.81
C GLU A 12 3.28 -31.21 -3.37
N GLU A 13 2.65 -31.09 -4.53
CA GLU A 13 2.15 -29.82 -5.06
C GLU A 13 0.99 -29.26 -4.22
N MET A 14 0.08 -30.13 -3.75
CA MET A 14 -1.02 -29.76 -2.84
C MET A 14 -0.55 -29.42 -1.40
N ASN A 15 0.60 -29.95 -0.96
CA ASN A 15 1.15 -29.73 0.39
C ASN A 15 2.14 -28.56 0.49
N ARG A 16 2.33 -27.74 -0.55
CA ARG A 16 3.03 -26.46 -0.38
C ARG A 16 2.14 -25.51 0.42
N GLU A 17 2.30 -25.51 1.74
CA GLU A 17 1.64 -24.55 2.62
C GLU A 17 1.76 -23.13 2.05
N ASN A 18 0.63 -22.52 1.73
CA ASN A 18 0.58 -21.13 1.27
C ASN A 18 1.35 -20.22 2.23
N ILE A 19 2.36 -19.51 1.71
CA ILE A 19 3.13 -18.53 2.48
C ILE A 19 2.24 -17.32 2.74
N ASN A 20 2.16 -16.92 4.00
CA ASN A 20 1.45 -15.71 4.39
C ASN A 20 2.44 -14.57 4.55
N ILE A 21 2.16 -13.45 3.93
CA ILE A 21 2.83 -12.18 4.18
C ILE A 21 1.80 -11.13 4.55
N ALA A 22 2.24 -10.11 5.27
CA ALA A 22 1.43 -8.96 5.61
C ALA A 22 1.93 -7.72 4.89
N TRP A 23 1.01 -6.89 4.43
CA TRP A 23 1.32 -5.63 3.76
C TRP A 23 0.57 -4.48 4.45
N GLY A 24 1.30 -3.57 5.10
CA GLY A 24 0.78 -2.33 5.64
C GLY A 24 0.91 -1.18 4.64
N ILE A 25 -0.16 -0.41 4.48
CA ILE A 25 -0.21 0.81 3.66
C ILE A 25 -0.48 2.00 4.58
N THR A 26 0.21 3.10 4.33
CA THR A 26 0.01 4.38 5.02
C THR A 26 -0.46 5.45 4.03
N GLY A 27 -0.88 6.63 4.51
CA GLY A 27 -1.44 7.70 3.69
C GLY A 27 -0.43 8.46 2.82
N SER A 28 0.30 7.78 1.94
CA SER A 28 1.22 8.38 0.98
C SER A 28 0.88 7.96 -0.44
N GLY A 29 0.91 8.92 -1.37
CA GLY A 29 0.82 8.65 -2.81
C GLY A 29 2.14 8.23 -3.44
N THR A 30 3.27 8.53 -2.79
CA THR A 30 4.61 8.17 -3.30
C THR A 30 4.74 6.65 -3.37
N PHE A 31 5.16 6.13 -4.53
CA PHE A 31 5.29 4.70 -4.83
C PHE A 31 4.03 3.85 -4.72
N LEU A 32 2.86 4.44 -4.45
CA LEU A 32 1.67 3.67 -4.11
C LEU A 32 1.24 2.76 -5.28
N ARG A 33 1.06 3.33 -6.47
CA ARG A 33 0.61 2.57 -7.66
C ARG A 33 1.65 1.52 -8.05
N GLU A 34 2.93 1.88 -8.04
CA GLU A 34 4.03 0.96 -8.34
C GLU A 34 4.09 -0.20 -7.33
N THR A 35 3.80 0.06 -6.06
CA THR A 35 3.74 -0.97 -5.01
C THR A 35 2.57 -1.92 -5.25
N PHE A 36 1.39 -1.42 -5.64
CA PHE A 36 0.26 -2.26 -6.05
C PHE A 36 0.62 -3.16 -7.24
N GLU A 37 1.31 -2.65 -8.26
CA GLU A 37 1.75 -3.48 -9.39
C GLU A 37 2.72 -4.58 -8.95
N VAL A 38 3.63 -4.29 -8.02
CA VAL A 38 4.53 -5.29 -7.45
C VAL A 38 3.76 -6.37 -6.69
N PHE A 39 2.78 -6.02 -5.86
CA PHE A 39 1.99 -7.01 -5.13
C PHE A 39 1.06 -7.84 -6.04
N LYS A 40 0.46 -7.22 -7.08
CA LYS A 40 -0.28 -7.95 -8.11
C LYS A 40 0.62 -8.96 -8.83
N ARG A 41 1.85 -8.55 -9.17
CA ARG A 41 2.84 -9.45 -9.75
C ARG A 41 3.23 -10.58 -8.79
N ILE A 42 3.42 -10.29 -7.50
CA ILE A 42 3.71 -11.30 -6.48
C ILE A 42 2.58 -12.35 -6.41
N LYS A 43 1.32 -11.93 -6.42
CA LYS A 43 0.15 -12.83 -6.42
C LYS A 43 0.09 -13.73 -7.65
N ARG A 44 0.56 -13.24 -8.79
CA ARG A 44 0.60 -14.00 -10.05
C ARG A 44 1.79 -14.94 -10.12
N ASP A 45 2.96 -14.47 -9.71
CA ASP A 45 4.23 -15.19 -9.89
C ASP A 45 4.49 -16.19 -8.73
N PHE A 46 3.85 -16.03 -7.56
CA PHE A 46 4.06 -16.87 -6.37
C PHE A 46 2.74 -17.29 -5.70
N ASN A 47 2.70 -18.50 -5.14
CA ASN A 47 1.58 -18.96 -4.32
C ASN A 47 1.65 -18.38 -2.89
N VAL A 48 1.28 -17.10 -2.77
CA VAL A 48 1.26 -16.37 -1.50
C VAL A 48 -0.12 -15.83 -1.14
N ARG A 49 -0.40 -15.78 0.16
CA ARG A 49 -1.53 -15.10 0.77
C ARG A 49 -1.07 -13.79 1.37
N ILE A 50 -1.80 -12.72 1.08
CA ILE A 50 -1.42 -11.36 1.45
C ILE A 50 -2.57 -10.73 2.23
N THR A 51 -2.35 -10.53 3.52
CA THR A 51 -3.25 -9.70 4.33
C THR A 51 -2.81 -8.24 4.20
N THR A 52 -3.72 -7.36 3.78
CA THR A 52 -3.43 -5.94 3.67
C THR A 52 -3.97 -5.18 4.89
N PHE A 53 -3.15 -4.33 5.50
CA PHE A 53 -3.49 -3.49 6.64
C PHE A 53 -3.46 -2.02 6.22
N LEU A 54 -4.58 -1.31 6.34
CA LEU A 54 -4.71 0.10 5.95
C LEU A 54 -4.84 0.97 7.19
N SER A 55 -3.93 1.94 7.36
CA SER A 55 -4.22 3.04 8.28
C SER A 55 -5.42 3.86 7.80
N LYS A 56 -6.03 4.64 8.68
CA LYS A 56 -7.16 5.50 8.31
C LYS A 56 -6.83 6.43 7.13
N ALA A 57 -5.63 7.00 7.14
CA ALA A 57 -5.14 7.83 6.05
C ALA A 57 -4.90 7.03 4.75
N ALA A 58 -4.46 5.77 4.87
CA ALA A 58 -4.27 4.90 3.70
C ALA A 58 -5.58 4.55 3.01
N GLU A 59 -6.67 4.33 3.76
CA GLU A 59 -7.98 4.06 3.18
C GLU A 59 -8.46 5.21 2.28
N GLU A 60 -8.29 6.45 2.74
CA GLU A 60 -8.58 7.63 1.92
C GLU A 60 -7.67 7.72 0.70
N VAL A 61 -6.36 7.54 0.88
CA VAL A 61 -5.38 7.66 -0.21
C VAL A 61 -5.56 6.55 -1.25
N VAL A 62 -5.73 5.29 -0.87
CA VAL A 62 -5.99 4.19 -1.82
C VAL A 62 -7.23 4.47 -2.67
N ARG A 63 -8.29 5.02 -2.07
CA ARG A 63 -9.48 5.46 -2.79
C ARG A 63 -9.18 6.60 -3.75
N ILE A 64 -8.54 7.66 -3.27
CA ILE A 64 -8.22 8.85 -4.09
C ILE A 64 -7.36 8.49 -5.31
N TYR A 65 -6.55 7.43 -5.21
CA TYR A 65 -5.65 6.98 -6.26
C TYR A 65 -6.24 5.92 -7.19
N GLY A 66 -7.53 5.59 -7.01
CA GLY A 66 -8.23 4.63 -7.86
C GLY A 66 -7.71 3.20 -7.73
N LEU A 67 -7.29 2.81 -6.52
CA LEU A 67 -6.63 1.52 -6.25
C LEU A 67 -7.49 0.54 -5.46
N LYS A 68 -8.79 0.85 -5.27
CA LYS A 68 -9.70 -0.03 -4.53
C LYS A 68 -9.83 -1.40 -5.20
N ASP A 69 -10.06 -1.45 -6.51
CA ASP A 69 -10.18 -2.73 -7.23
C ASP A 69 -8.86 -3.51 -7.23
N ALA A 70 -7.72 -2.80 -7.28
CA ALA A 70 -6.40 -3.41 -7.18
C ALA A 70 -6.18 -4.05 -5.80
N LEU A 71 -6.81 -3.52 -4.75
CA LEU A 71 -6.76 -4.08 -3.40
C LEU A 71 -7.49 -5.42 -3.34
N ASP A 72 -8.66 -5.54 -3.97
CA ASP A 72 -9.43 -6.78 -4.03
C ASP A 72 -8.69 -7.89 -4.80
N VAL A 73 -7.87 -7.53 -5.79
CA VAL A 73 -6.98 -8.46 -6.49
C VAL A 73 -5.86 -8.98 -5.58
N VAL A 74 -5.27 -8.09 -4.76
CA VAL A 74 -4.16 -8.46 -3.87
C VAL A 74 -4.66 -9.24 -2.64
N SER A 75 -5.80 -8.83 -2.09
CA SER A 75 -6.37 -9.33 -0.84
C SER A 75 -7.89 -9.55 -1.00
N PRO A 76 -8.32 -10.66 -1.63
CA PRO A 76 -9.73 -10.93 -1.98
C PRO A 76 -10.67 -11.30 -0.82
N GLY A 77 -10.22 -11.22 0.44
CA GLY A 77 -11.08 -11.43 1.62
C GLY A 77 -11.05 -12.84 2.25
N GLY A 78 -10.27 -13.78 1.71
CA GLY A 78 -10.06 -15.10 2.31
C GLY A 78 -9.17 -15.08 3.57
N TYR A 79 -8.95 -16.23 4.19
CA TYR A 79 -8.08 -16.34 5.38
C TYR A 79 -6.62 -15.97 5.05
N TYR A 80 -6.06 -14.98 5.77
CA TYR A 80 -4.78 -14.31 5.48
C TYR A 80 -4.75 -13.58 4.12
N GLN A 81 -5.91 -13.21 3.62
CA GLN A 81 -6.12 -12.42 2.42
C GLN A 81 -7.11 -11.29 2.67
N GLU A 82 -7.31 -10.91 3.93
CA GLU A 82 -8.25 -9.87 4.32
C GLU A 82 -7.68 -8.47 4.06
N VAL A 83 -8.58 -7.51 3.85
CA VAL A 83 -8.29 -6.08 4.00
C VAL A 83 -8.69 -5.66 5.41
N ILE A 84 -7.70 -5.37 6.24
CA ILE A 84 -7.86 -4.95 7.61
C ILE A 84 -7.69 -3.44 7.69
N THR A 85 -8.70 -2.73 8.16
CA THR A 85 -8.68 -1.28 8.36
C THR A 85 -8.73 -0.98 9.86
N GLU A 86 -8.44 0.26 10.25
CA GLU A 86 -8.60 0.67 11.66
C GLU A 86 -10.04 0.49 12.17
N VAL A 87 -11.03 0.55 11.28
CA VAL A 87 -12.45 0.33 11.62
C VAL A 87 -12.71 -1.14 11.98
N ASN A 88 -12.28 -2.08 11.14
CA ASN A 88 -12.58 -3.50 11.34
C ASN A 88 -11.59 -4.23 12.26
N ALA A 89 -10.39 -3.67 12.48
CA ALA A 89 -9.41 -4.18 13.43
C ALA A 89 -9.76 -3.84 14.89
N GLY A 90 -10.64 -2.85 15.09
CA GLY A 90 -10.92 -2.25 16.38
C GLY A 90 -9.74 -1.45 16.93
N VAL A 91 -9.96 -0.72 18.03
CA VAL A 91 -8.97 0.18 18.64
C VAL A 91 -7.69 -0.55 19.07
N SER A 92 -7.81 -1.81 19.48
CA SER A 92 -6.67 -2.63 19.93
C SER A 92 -5.95 -3.39 18.81
N CYS A 93 -6.43 -3.30 17.56
CA CYS A 93 -5.93 -4.08 16.43
C CYS A 93 -5.85 -5.59 16.75
N VAL A 94 -7.00 -6.25 16.87
CA VAL A 94 -7.12 -7.66 17.32
C VAL A 94 -6.34 -8.66 16.46
N TYR A 95 -6.09 -8.33 15.20
CA TYR A 95 -5.35 -9.16 14.25
C TYR A 95 -3.83 -9.17 14.49
N SER A 96 -3.32 -8.28 15.32
CA SER A 96 -1.87 -8.13 15.55
C SER A 96 -1.24 -9.33 16.26
N GLY A 97 -2.01 -10.11 17.03
CA GLY A 97 -1.54 -11.35 17.66
C GLY A 97 -1.10 -12.43 16.65
N ARG A 98 -1.53 -12.34 15.38
CA ARG A 98 -1.07 -13.24 14.30
C ARG A 98 0.44 -13.15 14.08
N PHE A 99 1.05 -12.00 14.35
CA PHE A 99 2.50 -11.83 14.23
C PHE A 99 3.27 -12.59 15.30
N THR A 100 2.85 -12.46 16.57
CA THR A 100 3.45 -13.20 17.70
C THR A 100 3.29 -14.71 17.54
N LEU A 101 2.22 -15.16 16.91
CA LEU A 101 1.97 -16.58 16.61
C LEU A 101 2.72 -17.08 15.35
N GLY A 102 3.62 -16.27 14.76
CA GLY A 102 4.42 -16.67 13.59
C GLY A 102 3.59 -16.95 12.34
N ARG A 103 2.38 -16.38 12.22
CA ARG A 103 1.46 -16.66 11.11
C ARG A 103 1.83 -15.95 9.82
N TYR A 104 2.70 -14.95 9.87
CA TYR A 104 3.26 -14.25 8.72
C TYR A 104 4.77 -14.46 8.65
N LYS A 105 5.30 -14.66 7.43
CA LYS A 105 6.74 -14.82 7.19
C LYS A 105 7.48 -13.50 7.04
N ALA A 106 6.77 -12.44 6.66
CA ALA A 106 7.30 -11.09 6.55
C ALA A 106 6.18 -10.06 6.65
N LEU A 107 6.54 -8.86 7.13
CA LEU A 107 5.70 -7.67 7.11
C LEU A 107 6.35 -6.63 6.19
N PHE A 108 5.58 -6.08 5.25
CA PHE A 108 6.01 -4.97 4.40
C PHE A 108 5.19 -3.73 4.75
N ILE A 109 5.82 -2.60 5.06
CA ILE A 109 5.14 -1.30 5.16
C ILE A 109 5.51 -0.48 3.93
N ALA A 110 4.61 -0.39 2.96
CA ALA A 110 4.91 0.20 1.67
C ALA A 110 3.66 0.83 1.01
N PRO A 111 3.64 2.15 0.78
CA PRO A 111 4.56 3.16 1.30
C PRO A 111 4.35 3.43 2.80
N ALA A 112 5.41 3.89 3.47
CA ALA A 112 5.40 4.43 4.83
C ALA A 112 5.54 5.97 4.80
N THR A 113 4.60 6.71 5.37
CA THR A 113 4.67 8.17 5.51
C THR A 113 5.73 8.58 6.53
N SER A 114 6.28 9.79 6.42
CA SER A 114 7.12 10.41 7.46
C SER A 114 6.49 10.36 8.85
N ASN A 115 5.17 10.59 8.95
CA ASN A 115 4.41 10.46 10.20
C ASN A 115 4.49 9.04 10.77
N THR A 116 4.32 8.01 9.94
CA THR A 116 4.40 6.61 10.39
C THR A 116 5.82 6.23 10.78
N VAL A 117 6.82 6.64 9.99
CA VAL A 117 8.23 6.42 10.31
C VAL A 117 8.59 7.06 11.65
N ALA A 118 8.23 8.33 11.86
CA ALA A 118 8.47 9.03 13.13
C ALA A 118 7.81 8.31 14.32
N LYS A 119 6.57 7.83 14.17
CA LYS A 119 5.90 7.03 15.21
C LYS A 119 6.66 5.75 15.53
N ILE A 120 7.14 5.01 14.52
CA ILE A 120 7.93 3.79 14.72
C ILE A 120 9.22 4.10 15.47
N ILE A 121 9.96 5.14 15.09
CA ILE A 121 11.19 5.57 15.79
C ILE A 121 10.92 5.88 17.27
N CYS A 122 9.81 6.56 17.56
CA CYS A 122 9.43 6.91 18.92
C CYS A 122 8.73 5.77 19.68
N GLY A 123 8.56 4.58 19.08
CA GLY A 123 7.87 3.44 19.71
C GLY A 123 6.35 3.63 19.84
N ILE A 124 5.75 4.60 19.15
CA ILE A 124 4.32 4.88 19.18
C ILE A 124 3.58 3.85 18.31
N SER A 125 2.60 3.16 18.89
CA SER A 125 1.84 2.05 18.28
C SER A 125 0.32 2.27 18.35
N ASP A 126 -0.13 3.46 17.92
CA ASP A 126 -1.50 3.97 18.01
C ASP A 126 -2.31 3.91 16.70
N THR A 127 -1.78 3.26 15.66
CA THR A 127 -2.49 3.00 14.39
C THR A 127 -2.35 1.53 14.05
N VAL A 128 -3.26 0.97 13.24
CA VAL A 128 -3.16 -0.44 12.84
C VAL A 128 -1.77 -0.79 12.27
N VAL A 129 -1.17 0.11 11.47
CA VAL A 129 0.14 -0.09 10.85
C VAL A 129 1.27 -0.06 11.88
N THR A 130 1.29 0.93 12.77
CA THR A 130 2.34 1.02 13.80
C THR A 130 2.23 -0.08 14.85
N THR A 131 1.01 -0.53 15.16
CA THR A 131 0.77 -1.67 16.05
C THR A 131 1.30 -2.97 15.45
N ILE A 132 1.01 -3.28 14.16
CA ILE A 132 1.52 -4.51 13.54
C ILE A 132 3.04 -4.51 13.39
N VAL A 133 3.68 -3.35 13.20
CA VAL A 133 5.16 -3.25 13.21
C VAL A 133 5.70 -3.64 14.58
N SER A 134 5.15 -3.08 15.66
CA SER A 134 5.57 -3.42 17.02
C SER A 134 5.39 -4.91 17.33
N GLN A 135 4.27 -5.50 16.91
CA GLN A 135 3.99 -6.92 17.15
C GLN A 135 4.81 -7.85 16.24
N ALA A 136 5.12 -7.45 15.01
CA ALA A 136 6.02 -8.18 14.12
C ALA A 136 7.42 -8.31 14.76
N ILE A 137 7.98 -7.21 15.25
CA ILE A 137 9.29 -7.21 15.91
C ILE A 137 9.27 -8.12 17.14
N LYS A 138 8.26 -7.98 18.01
CA LYS A 138 8.09 -8.85 19.20
C LYS A 138 7.92 -10.33 18.85
N GLY A 139 7.31 -10.63 17.70
CA GLY A 139 7.14 -11.98 17.18
C GLY A 139 8.31 -12.49 16.33
N ALA A 140 9.43 -11.76 16.27
CA ALA A 140 10.58 -12.07 15.41
C ALA A 140 10.21 -12.23 13.92
N VAL A 141 9.16 -11.55 13.46
CA VAL A 141 8.77 -11.48 12.05
C VAL A 141 9.56 -10.34 11.39
N PRO A 142 10.33 -10.61 10.31
CA PRO A 142 11.11 -9.58 9.64
C PRO A 142 10.22 -8.49 9.05
N VAL A 143 10.58 -7.22 9.30
CA VAL A 143 9.83 -6.05 8.85
C VAL A 143 10.63 -5.30 7.79
N TYR A 144 10.00 -5.06 6.63
CA TYR A 144 10.56 -4.28 5.53
C TYR A 144 9.78 -2.99 5.37
N ILE A 145 10.43 -1.85 5.40
CA ILE A 145 9.75 -0.54 5.33
C ILE A 145 10.25 0.22 4.10
N LEU A 146 9.32 0.71 3.29
CA LEU A 146 9.57 1.64 2.17
C LEU A 146 9.13 3.04 2.59
N PRO A 147 10.03 3.89 3.14
CA PRO A 147 9.68 5.27 3.46
C PRO A 147 9.37 6.06 2.20
N SER A 148 8.41 6.96 2.27
CA SER A 148 8.06 7.84 1.14
C SER A 148 9.17 8.84 0.84
N ASP A 149 9.87 9.28 1.88
CA ASP A 149 10.91 10.32 1.81
C ASP A 149 12.28 9.78 1.38
N VAL A 150 12.35 8.58 0.78
CA VAL A 150 13.52 8.12 -0.01
C VAL A 150 13.46 8.62 -1.47
N SER A 151 12.35 9.24 -1.86
CA SER A 151 12.11 9.82 -3.19
C SER A 151 11.97 11.33 -3.08
N GLU A 152 12.63 12.06 -3.98
CA GLU A 152 12.40 13.51 -4.19
C GLU A 152 11.21 13.79 -5.13
N GLU A 153 10.48 12.76 -5.53
CA GLU A 153 9.24 12.84 -6.30
C GLU A 153 8.07 12.24 -5.52
N THR A 154 6.90 12.86 -5.63
CA THR A 154 5.63 12.30 -5.17
C THR A 154 4.60 12.32 -6.30
N THR A 155 3.62 11.43 -6.23
CA THR A 155 2.48 11.45 -7.16
C THR A 155 1.38 12.30 -6.53
N ILE A 156 0.80 13.22 -7.29
CA ILE A 156 -0.28 14.10 -6.82
C ILE A 156 -1.64 13.55 -7.29
N PRO A 157 -2.69 13.56 -6.46
CA PRO A 157 -4.02 13.15 -6.88
C PRO A 157 -4.59 14.09 -7.95
N CYS A 158 -5.74 13.73 -8.51
CA CYS A 158 -6.41 14.57 -9.51
C CYS A 158 -6.60 16.02 -9.04
N TYR A 159 -6.15 16.98 -9.84
CA TYR A 159 -6.35 18.41 -9.59
C TYR A 159 -6.75 19.13 -10.88
N ILE A 160 -7.30 20.34 -10.73
CA ILE A 160 -7.69 21.21 -11.84
C ILE A 160 -6.79 22.44 -11.79
N ASP A 161 -6.05 22.71 -12.86
CA ASP A 161 -5.33 23.96 -13.03
C ASP A 161 -6.32 25.09 -13.35
N ARG A 162 -6.50 25.99 -12.38
CA ARG A 162 -7.39 27.14 -12.51
C ARG A 162 -6.97 28.10 -13.62
N ARG A 163 -5.69 28.13 -14.00
CA ARG A 163 -5.20 29.04 -15.06
C ARG A 163 -5.60 28.56 -16.45
N SER A 164 -5.68 27.25 -16.63
CA SER A 164 -6.01 26.60 -17.91
C SER A 164 -7.51 26.28 -18.03
N CYS A 165 -8.24 26.23 -16.92
CA CYS A 165 -9.67 25.89 -16.93
C CYS A 165 -10.54 27.00 -17.53
N ILE A 166 -11.35 26.63 -18.54
CA ILE A 166 -12.30 27.53 -19.22
C ILE A 166 -13.71 27.54 -18.62
N GLY A 167 -13.98 26.74 -17.58
CA GLY A 167 -15.30 26.69 -16.94
C GLY A 167 -16.42 26.08 -17.80
N CYS A 168 -16.14 25.07 -18.64
CA CYS A 168 -17.18 24.41 -19.45
C CYS A 168 -18.10 23.46 -18.66
N MET A 169 -17.73 23.13 -17.42
CA MET A 169 -18.48 22.29 -16.47
C MET A 169 -18.66 20.81 -16.84
N GLU A 170 -18.17 20.34 -17.99
CA GLU A 170 -18.26 18.93 -18.40
C GLU A 170 -17.74 17.95 -17.35
N CYS A 171 -16.62 18.27 -16.69
CA CYS A 171 -16.05 17.44 -15.63
C CYS A 171 -17.00 17.21 -14.44
N ILE A 172 -17.90 18.17 -14.16
CA ILE A 172 -18.91 18.06 -13.09
C ILE A 172 -19.96 17.03 -13.50
N ASP A 173 -20.45 17.13 -14.74
CA ASP A 173 -21.54 16.29 -15.25
C ASP A 173 -21.13 14.82 -15.38
N VAL A 174 -19.88 14.57 -15.80
CA VAL A 174 -19.39 13.19 -15.99
C VAL A 174 -18.92 12.51 -14.70
N CYS A 175 -18.77 13.23 -13.57
CA CYS A 175 -18.18 12.65 -12.37
C CYS A 175 -19.16 11.67 -11.68
N PRO A 176 -18.92 10.35 -11.72
CA PRO A 176 -19.88 9.37 -11.20
C PRO A 176 -20.00 9.42 -9.67
N TYR A 177 -18.99 9.98 -9.00
CA TYR A 177 -18.91 10.08 -7.54
C TYR A 177 -19.37 11.44 -7.01
N LYS A 178 -19.83 12.34 -7.89
CA LYS A 178 -20.23 13.72 -7.53
C LYS A 178 -19.16 14.42 -6.68
N ALA A 179 -17.89 14.21 -7.05
CA ALA A 179 -16.73 14.70 -6.34
C ALA A 179 -16.33 16.11 -6.78
N ILE A 180 -16.90 16.64 -7.86
CA ILE A 180 -16.56 17.96 -8.40
C ILE A 180 -17.74 18.91 -8.17
N SER A 181 -17.43 20.12 -7.68
CA SER A 181 -18.43 21.15 -7.39
C SER A 181 -17.93 22.52 -7.82
N LEU A 182 -18.85 23.45 -8.08
CA LEU A 182 -18.53 24.85 -8.35
C LEU A 182 -18.05 25.58 -7.10
N VAL A 183 -16.90 26.25 -7.21
CA VAL A 183 -16.38 27.19 -6.20
C VAL A 183 -15.85 28.41 -6.96
N GLU A 184 -16.36 29.60 -6.64
CA GLU A 184 -15.98 30.85 -7.34
C GLU A 184 -16.11 30.73 -8.88
N SER A 185 -17.22 30.14 -9.33
CA SER A 185 -17.54 29.92 -10.75
C SER A 185 -16.59 29.00 -11.51
N LEU A 186 -15.68 28.28 -10.83
CA LEU A 186 -14.83 27.26 -11.44
C LEU A 186 -15.02 25.88 -10.77
N PRO A 187 -14.84 24.78 -11.52
CA PRO A 187 -14.85 23.44 -10.95
C PRO A 187 -13.73 23.24 -9.93
N ARG A 188 -14.05 22.56 -8.83
CA ARG A 188 -13.09 22.11 -7.82
C ARG A 188 -13.35 20.66 -7.44
N ILE A 189 -12.30 19.85 -7.43
CA ILE A 189 -12.35 18.45 -6.99
C ILE A 189 -12.30 18.41 -5.46
N ASN A 190 -13.28 17.74 -4.85
CA ASN A 190 -13.26 17.31 -3.47
C ASN A 190 -12.59 15.93 -3.36
N LEU A 191 -11.33 15.90 -2.94
CA LEU A 191 -10.54 14.67 -2.80
C LEU A 191 -11.14 13.68 -1.77
N LEU A 192 -11.86 14.17 -0.76
CA LEU A 192 -12.53 13.28 0.20
C LEU A 192 -13.68 12.48 -0.44
N LYS A 193 -14.18 12.90 -1.61
CA LYS A 193 -15.17 12.15 -2.41
C LYS A 193 -14.59 11.52 -3.67
N CYS A 194 -13.40 11.94 -4.11
CA CYS A 194 -12.79 11.48 -5.36
C CYS A 194 -12.34 10.02 -5.28
N TYR A 195 -12.65 9.22 -6.29
CA TYR A 195 -12.22 7.81 -6.40
C TYR A 195 -11.08 7.61 -7.40
N GLY A 196 -10.46 8.69 -7.89
CA GLY A 196 -9.30 8.57 -8.79
C GLY A 196 -9.58 7.89 -10.13
N CYS A 197 -10.84 7.89 -10.60
CA CYS A 197 -11.25 7.20 -11.83
C CYS A 197 -10.83 7.88 -13.14
N ARG A 198 -10.32 9.12 -13.08
CA ARG A 198 -9.77 9.89 -14.22
C ARG A 198 -10.73 10.25 -15.37
N VAL A 199 -12.02 9.91 -15.27
CA VAL A 199 -13.04 10.31 -16.27
C VAL A 199 -13.04 11.82 -16.54
N CYS A 200 -12.81 12.64 -15.50
CA CYS A 200 -12.72 14.10 -15.64
C CYS A 200 -11.47 14.58 -16.39
N GLU A 201 -10.36 13.84 -16.30
CA GLU A 201 -9.13 14.13 -17.05
C GLU A 201 -9.35 13.85 -18.54
N GLU A 202 -9.98 12.71 -18.88
CA GLU A 202 -10.24 12.29 -20.25
C GLU A 202 -11.20 13.21 -21.02
N ILE A 203 -12.21 13.77 -20.35
CA ILE A 203 -13.21 14.63 -21.01
C ILE A 203 -12.75 16.09 -21.15
N CYS A 204 -11.70 16.52 -20.46
CA CYS A 204 -11.38 17.94 -20.38
C CYS A 204 -10.88 18.48 -21.75
N PRO A 205 -11.63 19.36 -22.44
CA PRO A 205 -11.30 19.78 -23.81
C PRO A 205 -10.01 20.61 -23.91
N VAL A 206 -9.55 21.15 -22.78
CA VAL A 206 -8.36 22.01 -22.66
C VAL A 206 -7.25 21.37 -21.82
N ASN A 207 -7.38 20.09 -21.45
CA ASN A 207 -6.41 19.37 -20.60
C ASN A 207 -6.05 20.11 -19.30
N ALA A 208 -7.01 20.82 -18.70
CA ALA A 208 -6.80 21.56 -17.45
C ALA A 208 -6.84 20.65 -16.20
N ILE A 209 -7.09 19.35 -16.37
CA ILE A 209 -7.20 18.37 -15.28
C ILE A 209 -6.07 17.36 -15.46
N SER A 210 -5.23 17.20 -14.43
CA SER A 210 -4.17 16.20 -14.38
C SER A 210 -4.41 15.26 -13.21
N CYS A 211 -4.28 13.96 -13.44
CA CYS A 211 -4.32 12.93 -12.40
C CYS A 211 -2.99 12.18 -12.33
N PHE A 212 -2.49 11.99 -11.12
CA PHE A 212 -1.29 11.17 -10.85
C PHE A 212 -0.02 11.71 -11.49
N GLU A 213 0.06 13.04 -11.64
CA GLU A 213 1.27 13.72 -12.08
C GLU A 213 2.34 13.65 -10.99
N LYS A 214 3.61 13.57 -11.42
CA LYS A 214 4.74 13.60 -10.51
C LYS A 214 5.11 15.04 -10.18
N ALA A 215 5.26 15.33 -8.89
CA ALA A 215 5.76 16.59 -8.40
C ALA A 215 7.06 16.39 -7.62
N LYS A 216 8.00 17.31 -7.78
CA LYS A 216 9.22 17.36 -6.98
C LYS A 216 8.91 17.84 -5.57
N ILE A 217 9.49 17.20 -4.57
CA ILE A 217 9.36 17.55 -3.17
C ILE A 217 10.73 17.76 -2.54
N LYS A 218 10.79 18.64 -1.53
CA LYS A 218 11.97 18.79 -0.69
C LYS A 218 11.79 17.94 0.56
N ILE A 219 12.67 16.96 0.75
CA ILE A 219 12.72 16.16 1.97
C ILE A 219 13.27 17.04 3.11
N ARG A 220 12.60 17.02 4.27
CA ARG A 220 13.05 17.78 5.45
C ARG A 220 14.14 17.00 6.19
N ASP A 221 15.02 17.71 6.88
CA ASP A 221 16.15 17.07 7.58
C ASP A 221 15.68 16.09 8.67
N VAL A 222 14.59 16.41 9.37
CA VAL A 222 13.96 15.50 10.35
C VAL A 222 13.51 14.17 9.73
N ASP A 223 13.02 14.19 8.48
CA ASP A 223 12.56 12.96 7.82
C ASP A 223 13.78 12.10 7.43
N ARG A 224 14.86 12.73 6.95
CA ARG A 224 16.13 12.06 6.65
C ARG A 224 16.75 11.44 7.90
N GLU A 225 16.78 12.18 9.01
CA GLU A 225 17.28 11.69 10.29
C GLU A 225 16.47 10.51 10.81
N ASN A 226 15.13 10.57 10.70
CA ASN A 226 14.26 9.49 11.11
C ASN A 226 14.48 8.23 10.27
N ILE A 227 14.69 8.35 8.95
CA ILE A 227 15.05 7.21 8.09
C ILE A 227 16.41 6.62 8.50
N ASN A 228 17.39 7.45 8.84
CA ASN A 228 18.69 6.96 9.31
C ASN A 228 18.58 6.19 10.63
N LYS A 229 17.78 6.69 11.59
CA LYS A 229 17.46 5.97 12.83
C LYS A 229 16.67 4.68 12.56
N LEU A 230 15.81 4.67 11.54
CA LEU A 230 15.01 3.50 11.20
C LEU A 230 15.90 2.33 10.75
N LYS A 231 16.97 2.63 10.03
CA LYS A 231 17.97 1.65 9.57
C LYS A 231 18.74 0.98 10.73
N THR A 232 18.76 1.58 11.92
CA THR A 232 19.48 1.04 13.08
C THR A 232 18.60 0.19 14.01
N LEU A 233 17.29 0.10 13.75
CA LEU A 233 16.38 -0.69 14.59
C LEU A 233 16.45 -2.17 14.24
N ASP A 234 16.57 -3.00 15.27
CA ASP A 234 16.59 -4.46 15.11
C ASP A 234 15.26 -4.99 14.56
N GLY A 235 15.33 -6.02 13.71
CA GLY A 235 14.17 -6.60 13.02
C GLY A 235 13.58 -5.76 11.88
N ILE A 236 14.08 -4.54 11.63
CA ILE A 236 13.65 -3.65 10.53
C ILE A 236 14.71 -3.59 9.44
N THR A 237 14.27 -3.69 8.18
CA THR A 237 15.07 -3.40 6.99
C THR A 237 14.40 -2.30 6.18
N VAL A 238 15.13 -1.21 5.92
CA VAL A 238 14.65 -0.13 5.05
C VAL A 238 14.92 -0.49 3.58
N ILE A 239 13.88 -0.42 2.75
CA ILE A 239 13.96 -0.59 1.30
C ILE A 239 13.72 0.76 0.60
N GLU A 240 14.35 0.94 -0.57
CA GLU A 240 14.34 2.24 -1.27
C GLU A 240 13.44 2.26 -2.51
N LYS A 241 13.01 1.08 -3.00
CA LYS A 241 12.20 0.94 -4.22
C LYS A 241 11.18 -0.19 -4.07
N PRO A 242 9.97 -0.06 -4.64
CA PRO A 242 8.97 -1.13 -4.65
C PRO A 242 9.47 -2.46 -5.21
N SER A 243 10.33 -2.42 -6.24
CA SER A 243 10.89 -3.62 -6.88
C SER A 243 11.65 -4.54 -5.92
N SER A 244 12.15 -4.01 -4.80
CA SER A 244 12.84 -4.81 -3.77
C SER A 244 11.90 -5.80 -3.09
N ILE A 245 10.61 -5.46 -2.95
CA ILE A 245 9.59 -6.32 -2.33
C ILE A 245 9.48 -7.64 -3.11
N LEU A 246 9.43 -7.57 -4.45
CA LEU A 246 9.36 -8.75 -5.31
C LEU A 246 10.54 -9.71 -5.09
N LYS A 247 11.76 -9.16 -5.00
CA LYS A 247 12.98 -9.95 -4.77
C LYS A 247 12.96 -10.61 -3.39
N ILE A 248 12.55 -9.86 -2.36
CA ILE A 248 12.47 -10.35 -0.99
C ILE A 248 11.44 -11.48 -0.90
N VAL A 249 10.25 -11.30 -1.45
CA VAL A 249 9.21 -12.34 -1.46
C VAL A 249 9.68 -13.56 -2.25
N GLY A 250 10.32 -13.36 -3.42
CA GLY A 250 10.92 -14.45 -4.18
C GLY A 250 11.91 -15.27 -3.35
N ASN A 251 12.81 -14.62 -2.61
CA ASN A 251 13.75 -15.30 -1.72
C ASN A 251 13.06 -16.06 -0.57
N ILE A 252 12.02 -15.47 0.05
CA ILE A 252 11.23 -16.13 1.10
C ILE A 252 10.56 -17.40 0.57
N VAL A 253 10.05 -17.36 -0.67
CA VAL A 253 9.40 -18.50 -1.33
C VAL A 253 10.42 -19.56 -1.71
N LEU A 254 11.57 -19.17 -2.29
CA LEU A 254 12.59 -20.09 -2.78
C LEU A 254 13.37 -20.77 -1.65
N ASN A 255 13.69 -20.06 -0.56
CA ASN A 255 14.42 -20.62 0.59
C ASN A 255 13.59 -21.62 1.43
N ARG A 256 12.31 -21.86 1.07
CA ARG A 256 11.51 -22.98 1.58
C ARG A 256 11.71 -24.28 0.80
N SER A 257 12.42 -24.23 -0.34
CA SER A 257 12.60 -25.36 -1.26
C SER A 257 13.91 -26.13 -1.03
N LEU A 258 14.63 -25.85 0.06
CA LEU A 258 15.85 -26.52 0.55
C LEU A 258 15.64 -26.92 2.01
#